data_AF-A0A2M8KI64-F1
#
_entry.id   AF-A0A2M8KI64-F1
#
_cell.length_a   1.000
_cell.length_b   1.000
_cell.length_c   1.000
_cell.angle_alpha   90.00
_cell.angle_beta   90.00
_cell.angle_gamma   90.00
#
_symmetry.space_group_name_H-M   'P 1'
#
loop_
_entity.id
_entity.type
_entity.pdbx_description
1 polymer ?
#
loop_
_entity_poly.entity_id
_entity_poly.type
_entity_poly.pdbx_seq_one_letter_code
_entity_poly.pdbx_strand_id
1 'polypeptide(L)'
;MKNAGTKFVLLILAAMLLLALAYFVLNFAGQQTGNQPNKQAGTNEQILDETSALIHIDYVVQNIGSLSPVSPVLGGSWYALRFWFADENNFYAEYEDGHILRQILLNYDGENYRVVGYFEPGEDMYELKSGQDTIFGRDLVRYEKNQETQAWERQN
;
A
#
# COMPACT_ATOMS: atom_id res chain seq x y z
N MET A 1 25.55 -26.43 59.40
CA MET A 1 24.23 -25.80 59.59
C MET A 1 23.73 -25.35 58.22
N LYS A 2 22.76 -26.07 57.64
CA LYS A 2 22.31 -25.86 56.24
C LYS A 2 21.17 -24.83 56.23
N ASN A 3 21.32 -23.83 55.37
CA ASN A 3 20.53 -22.59 55.31
C ASN A 3 19.03 -22.84 55.08
N ALA A 4 18.25 -22.84 56.17
CA ALA A 4 16.79 -22.85 56.09
C ALA A 4 16.25 -21.56 55.44
N GLY A 5 16.94 -20.43 55.61
CA GLY A 5 16.56 -19.14 55.02
C GLY A 5 16.61 -19.13 53.49
N THR A 6 17.62 -19.78 52.87
CA THR A 6 17.75 -19.79 51.40
C THR A 6 16.60 -20.54 50.73
N LYS A 7 16.09 -21.61 51.36
CA LYS A 7 14.93 -22.36 50.85
C LYS A 7 13.64 -21.53 50.89
N PHE A 8 13.48 -20.71 51.93
CA PHE A 8 12.31 -19.84 52.07
C PHE A 8 12.30 -18.72 51.02
N VAL A 9 13.46 -18.12 50.73
CA VAL A 9 13.61 -17.11 49.67
C VAL A 9 13.35 -17.70 48.29
N LEU A 10 13.83 -18.92 48.02
CA LEU A 10 13.56 -19.62 46.75
C LEU A 10 12.07 -19.93 46.55
N LEU A 11 11.34 -20.27 47.62
CA LEU A 11 9.90 -20.49 47.55
C LEU A 11 9.11 -19.21 47.21
N ILE A 12 9.51 -18.07 47.78
CA ILE A 12 8.88 -16.78 47.49
C ILE A 12 9.14 -16.37 46.03
N LEU A 13 10.38 -16.54 45.55
CA LEU A 13 10.72 -16.25 44.14
C LEU A 13 9.96 -17.15 43.17
N ALA A 14 9.84 -18.45 43.46
CA ALA A 14 9.05 -19.37 42.65
C ALA A 14 7.57 -19.00 42.61
N ALA A 15 6.99 -18.59 43.75
CA ALA A 15 5.59 -18.14 43.81
C ALA A 15 5.36 -16.85 42.99
N MET A 16 6.28 -15.88 43.07
CA MET A 16 6.19 -14.65 42.26
C MET A 16 6.32 -14.94 40.76
N LEU A 17 7.20 -15.87 40.37
CA LEU A 17 7.37 -16.25 38.97
C LEU A 17 6.10 -16.91 38.41
N LEU A 18 5.46 -17.79 39.20
CA LEU A 18 4.19 -18.43 38.84
C LEU A 18 3.05 -17.41 38.69
N LEU A 19 2.97 -16.43 39.59
CA LEU A 19 1.98 -15.35 39.50
C LEU A 19 2.19 -14.47 38.26
N ALA A 20 3.44 -14.12 37.95
CA ALA A 20 3.78 -13.37 36.74
C ALA A 20 3.45 -14.15 35.46
N LEU A 21 3.73 -15.46 35.44
CA LEU A 21 3.40 -16.32 34.31
C LEU A 21 1.88 -16.47 34.13
N ALA A 22 1.12 -16.64 35.21
CA ALA A 22 -0.34 -16.69 35.17
C ALA A 22 -0.93 -15.38 34.65
N TYR A 23 -0.42 -14.23 35.11
CA TYR A 23 -0.81 -12.92 34.60
C TYR A 23 -0.49 -12.79 33.10
N PHE A 24 0.70 -13.22 32.67
CA PHE A 24 1.08 -13.18 31.26
C PHE A 24 0.14 -14.02 30.38
N VAL A 25 -0.14 -15.28 30.75
CA VAL A 25 -1.03 -16.16 29.99
C VAL A 25 -2.46 -15.60 29.92
N LEU A 26 -2.98 -15.02 31.01
CA LEU A 26 -4.32 -14.43 31.01
C LEU A 26 -4.42 -13.20 30.10
N ASN A 27 -3.37 -12.37 30.00
CA ASN A 27 -3.37 -11.20 29.12
C ASN A 27 -3.00 -11.54 27.67
N PHE A 28 -2.28 -12.65 27.44
CA PHE A 28 -1.87 -13.07 26.10
C PHE A 28 -2.94 -13.93 25.40
N ALA A 29 -3.76 -14.68 26.15
CA ALA A 29 -4.86 -15.50 25.61
C ALA A 29 -6.08 -14.69 25.13
N GLY A 30 -6.07 -13.35 25.30
CA GLY A 30 -7.17 -12.46 24.90
C GLY A 30 -7.16 -11.99 23.44
N GLN A 31 -6.18 -12.39 22.62
CA GLN A 31 -6.12 -12.00 21.20
C GLN A 31 -6.31 -13.19 20.25
N GLN A 32 -7.43 -13.89 20.39
CA GLN A 32 -8.08 -14.57 19.27
C GLN A 32 -9.58 -14.25 19.31
N THR A 33 -9.94 -13.04 18.88
CA THR A 33 -11.28 -12.77 18.37
C THR A 33 -11.39 -13.48 17.03
N GLY A 34 -11.93 -14.70 17.06
CA GLY A 34 -12.46 -15.36 15.88
C GLY A 34 -13.58 -14.50 15.31
N ASN A 35 -13.28 -13.73 14.27
CA ASN A 35 -14.29 -13.08 13.46
C ASN A 35 -14.58 -13.99 12.27
N GLN A 36 -15.70 -14.70 12.35
CA GLN A 36 -16.40 -15.20 11.17
C GLN A 36 -16.73 -14.00 10.27
N PRO A 37 -16.41 -13.99 8.97
CA PRO A 37 -17.01 -13.02 8.07
C PRO A 37 -18.41 -13.53 7.72
N ASN A 38 -19.41 -13.12 8.52
CA ASN A 38 -20.74 -12.88 7.98
C ASN A 38 -20.88 -11.36 7.76
N LYS A 39 -20.61 -10.93 6.52
CA LYS A 39 -21.05 -9.64 5.98
C LYS A 39 -21.49 -9.86 4.54
N GLN A 40 -22.74 -10.26 4.36
CA GLN A 40 -23.49 -9.80 3.20
C GLN A 40 -24.25 -8.55 3.62
N ALA A 41 -23.80 -7.39 3.13
CA ALA A 41 -24.64 -6.25 2.76
C ALA A 41 -23.76 -5.09 2.22
N GLY A 42 -23.66 -5.03 0.89
CA GLY A 42 -23.66 -3.76 0.16
C GLY A 42 -22.37 -2.96 0.11
N THR A 43 -21.37 -3.43 -0.61
CA THR A 43 -20.51 -2.55 -1.40
C THR A 43 -20.65 -2.99 -2.85
N ASN A 44 -21.05 -2.07 -3.71
CA ASN A 44 -20.80 -2.19 -5.14
C ASN A 44 -19.28 -2.03 -5.29
N GLU A 45 -18.51 -3.03 -4.85
CA GLU A 45 -17.11 -3.17 -5.22
C GLU A 45 -17.16 -3.37 -6.73
N GLN A 46 -16.98 -2.27 -7.44
CA GLN A 46 -16.72 -2.30 -8.86
C GLN A 46 -15.40 -3.04 -9.00
N ILE A 47 -15.50 -4.36 -9.17
CA ILE A 47 -14.36 -5.26 -9.32
C ILE A 47 -13.59 -4.70 -10.50
N LEU A 48 -12.38 -4.19 -10.23
CA LEU A 48 -11.49 -3.74 -11.28
C LEU A 48 -11.27 -4.90 -12.25
N ASP A 49 -11.85 -4.78 -13.43
CA ASP A 49 -11.62 -5.71 -14.52
C ASP A 49 -10.18 -5.54 -15.02
N GLU A 50 -9.48 -6.67 -15.17
CA GLU A 50 -8.08 -6.67 -15.57
C GLU A 50 -7.88 -6.05 -16.96
N THR A 51 -8.83 -6.29 -17.87
CA THR A 51 -8.79 -5.68 -19.21
C THR A 51 -8.87 -4.16 -19.12
N SER A 52 -9.77 -3.66 -18.28
CA SER A 52 -9.94 -2.23 -18.04
C SER A 52 -8.67 -1.60 -17.45
N ALA A 53 -8.05 -2.23 -16.45
CA ALA A 53 -6.78 -1.77 -15.89
C ALA A 53 -5.68 -1.67 -16.96
N LEU A 54 -5.55 -2.70 -17.81
CA LEU A 54 -4.54 -2.74 -18.88
C LEU A 54 -4.75 -1.64 -19.94
N ILE A 55 -5.99 -1.27 -20.25
CA ILE A 55 -6.31 -0.14 -21.16
C ILE A 55 -5.78 1.18 -20.56
N HIS A 56 -6.02 1.42 -19.27
CA HIS A 56 -5.54 2.63 -18.59
C HIS A 56 -4.01 2.67 -18.52
N ILE A 57 -3.38 1.54 -18.22
CA ILE A 57 -1.92 1.41 -18.21
C ILE A 57 -1.33 1.76 -19.57
N ASP A 58 -1.85 1.15 -20.65
CA ASP A 58 -1.37 1.39 -22.02
C ASP A 58 -1.49 2.86 -22.42
N TYR A 59 -2.64 3.48 -22.13
CA TYR A 59 -2.84 4.90 -22.38
C TYR A 59 -1.79 5.75 -21.67
N VAL A 60 -1.57 5.53 -20.36
CA VAL A 60 -0.60 6.32 -19.59
C VAL A 60 0.82 6.10 -20.08
N VAL A 61 1.22 4.87 -20.37
CA VAL A 61 2.56 4.56 -20.92
C VAL A 61 2.81 5.37 -22.20
N GLN A 62 1.82 5.48 -23.09
CA GLN A 62 1.96 6.21 -24.35
C GLN A 62 1.88 7.74 -24.19
N ASN A 63 1.22 8.23 -23.14
CA ASN A 63 0.89 9.65 -22.97
C ASN A 63 1.53 10.29 -21.73
N ILE A 64 2.42 9.61 -21.02
CA ILE A 64 2.97 10.12 -19.75
C ILE A 64 3.66 11.48 -19.91
N GLY A 65 4.27 11.76 -21.07
CA GLY A 65 4.89 13.05 -21.33
C GLY A 65 3.92 14.24 -21.46
N SER A 66 2.65 13.99 -21.81
CA SER A 66 1.60 15.02 -21.81
C SER A 66 0.81 15.04 -20.50
N LEU A 67 0.75 13.91 -19.79
CA LEU A 67 0.11 13.80 -18.48
C LEU A 67 0.98 14.39 -17.36
N SER A 68 2.31 14.31 -17.45
CA SER A 68 3.18 14.82 -16.39
C SER A 68 3.05 16.34 -16.26
N PRO A 69 2.78 16.87 -15.04
CA PRO A 69 2.75 18.32 -14.80
C PRO A 69 4.11 19.01 -14.91
N VAL A 70 5.19 18.24 -15.01
CA VAL A 70 6.57 18.72 -15.05
C VAL A 70 7.28 18.23 -16.31
N SER A 71 8.20 19.04 -16.84
CA SER A 71 9.04 18.64 -17.98
C SER A 71 10.12 17.66 -17.54
N PRO A 72 10.60 16.76 -18.43
CA PRO A 72 11.65 15.82 -18.08
C PRO A 72 12.97 16.56 -17.88
N VAL A 73 13.75 16.13 -16.90
CA VAL A 73 15.08 16.71 -16.64
C VAL A 73 16.05 16.32 -17.77
N LEU A 74 16.81 17.31 -18.27
CA LEU A 74 17.95 17.13 -19.19
C LEU A 74 17.65 16.36 -20.50
N GLY A 75 16.40 16.39 -20.98
CA GLY A 75 16.01 15.62 -22.17
C GLY A 75 15.83 14.12 -21.91
N GLY A 76 15.60 13.74 -20.64
CA GLY A 76 15.29 12.38 -20.24
C GLY A 76 14.04 11.82 -20.91
N SER A 77 13.98 10.49 -20.95
CA SER A 77 12.81 9.75 -21.46
C SER A 77 11.89 9.38 -20.31
N TRP A 78 10.60 9.33 -20.59
CA TRP A 78 9.59 8.97 -19.61
C TRP A 78 9.40 7.46 -19.55
N TYR A 79 9.33 6.92 -18.34
CA TYR A 79 9.06 5.51 -18.10
C TYR A 79 8.03 5.35 -16.99
N ALA A 80 6.88 4.77 -17.31
CA ALA A 80 5.94 4.31 -16.28
C ALA A 80 6.45 3.00 -15.67
N LEU A 81 6.35 2.88 -14.35
CA LEU A 81 6.95 1.79 -13.57
C LEU A 81 5.89 0.95 -12.89
N ARG A 82 4.91 1.59 -12.23
CA ARG A 82 3.91 0.91 -11.39
C ARG A 82 2.60 1.67 -11.39
N PHE A 83 1.53 0.94 -11.16
CA PHE A 83 0.18 1.49 -11.06
C PHE A 83 -0.54 0.94 -9.84
N TRP A 84 -1.40 1.76 -9.23
CA TRP A 84 -2.24 1.36 -8.10
C TRP A 84 -3.66 1.84 -8.33
N PHE A 85 -4.57 0.90 -8.58
CA PHE A 85 -5.97 1.19 -8.89
C PHE A 85 -6.83 1.08 -7.64
N ALA A 86 -7.58 2.15 -7.33
CA ALA A 86 -8.62 2.12 -6.31
C ALA A 86 -9.99 1.70 -6.88
N ASP A 87 -10.21 1.95 -8.17
CA ASP A 87 -11.33 1.50 -8.98
C ASP A 87 -10.97 1.68 -10.47
N GLU A 88 -11.92 1.42 -11.38
CA GLU A 88 -11.72 1.56 -12.83
C GLU A 88 -11.31 2.98 -13.25
N ASN A 89 -11.72 4.01 -12.50
CA ASN A 89 -11.56 5.38 -12.93
C ASN A 89 -10.47 6.13 -12.17
N ASN A 90 -10.05 5.65 -10.99
CA ASN A 90 -9.13 6.37 -10.12
C ASN A 90 -7.92 5.50 -9.77
N PHE A 91 -6.74 5.98 -10.14
CA PHE A 91 -5.51 5.22 -9.95
C PHE A 91 -4.28 6.11 -9.89
N TYR A 92 -3.27 5.66 -9.15
CA TYR A 92 -1.93 6.25 -9.17
C TYR A 92 -1.11 5.63 -10.31
N ALA A 93 -0.29 6.46 -10.95
CA ALA A 93 0.78 6.03 -11.85
C ALA A 93 2.12 6.56 -11.34
N GLU A 94 3.05 5.65 -11.05
CA GLU A 94 4.45 5.97 -10.74
C GLU A 94 5.28 5.88 -12.02
N TYR A 95 6.14 6.88 -12.20
CA TYR A 95 6.94 7.04 -13.40
C TYR A 95 8.25 7.78 -13.08
N GLU A 96 9.22 7.68 -13.96
CA GLU A 96 10.46 8.44 -13.91
C GLU A 96 10.72 9.21 -15.21
N ASP A 97 11.48 10.30 -15.11
CA ASP A 97 12.02 11.06 -16.25
C ASP A 97 13.48 10.69 -16.58
N GLY A 98 13.91 9.48 -16.19
CA GLY A 98 15.30 9.02 -16.28
C GLY A 98 16.21 9.49 -15.15
N HIS A 99 15.70 10.33 -14.22
CA HIS A 99 16.46 10.79 -13.07
C HIS A 99 15.70 10.75 -11.75
N ILE A 100 14.42 11.15 -11.76
CA ILE A 100 13.62 11.35 -10.56
C ILE A 100 12.33 10.55 -10.69
N LEU A 101 12.05 9.72 -9.68
CA LEU A 101 10.77 9.04 -9.52
C LEU A 101 9.68 10.03 -9.14
N ARG A 102 8.49 9.87 -9.70
CA ARG A 102 7.31 10.72 -9.46
C ARG A 102 6.06 9.88 -9.47
N GLN A 103 4.98 10.46 -8.94
CA GLN A 103 3.67 9.83 -9.00
C GLN A 103 2.61 10.86 -9.37
N ILE A 104 1.62 10.45 -10.15
CA ILE A 104 0.40 11.21 -10.42
C ILE A 104 -0.80 10.37 -10.01
N LEU A 105 -1.83 11.04 -9.49
CA LEU A 105 -3.16 10.49 -9.33
C LEU A 105 -4.00 10.91 -10.53
N LEU A 106 -4.55 9.93 -11.23
CA LEU A 106 -5.37 10.11 -12.42
C LEU A 106 -6.83 9.78 -12.12
N ASN A 107 -7.71 10.55 -12.74
CA ASN A 107 -9.14 10.29 -12.83
C ASN A 107 -9.55 10.19 -14.31
N TYR A 108 -10.19 9.09 -14.69
CA TYR A 108 -10.86 8.91 -15.97
C TYR A 108 -12.36 9.17 -15.80
N ASP A 109 -12.94 10.05 -16.63
CA ASP A 109 -14.37 10.40 -16.54
C ASP A 109 -15.26 9.68 -17.58
N GLY A 110 -14.70 8.67 -18.27
CA GLY A 110 -15.36 7.97 -19.36
C GLY A 110 -14.94 8.47 -20.75
N GLU A 111 -14.30 9.63 -20.83
CA GLU A 111 -13.80 10.21 -22.08
C GLU A 111 -12.37 10.73 -21.96
N ASN A 112 -12.03 11.38 -20.84
CA ASN A 112 -10.78 12.09 -20.65
C ASN A 112 -10.05 11.64 -19.39
N TYR A 113 -8.71 11.67 -19.47
CA TYR A 113 -7.85 11.52 -18.31
C TYR A 113 -7.49 12.88 -17.74
N ARG A 114 -7.61 13.01 -16.42
CA ARG A 114 -7.23 14.22 -15.68
C ARG A 114 -6.27 13.87 -14.57
N VAL A 115 -5.17 14.63 -14.47
CA VAL A 115 -4.31 14.59 -13.29
C VAL A 115 -5.02 15.37 -12.17
N VAL A 116 -5.36 14.66 -11.11
CA VAL A 116 -6.02 15.25 -9.93
C VAL A 116 -5.05 15.46 -8.77
N GLY A 117 -3.93 14.73 -8.75
CA GLY A 117 -2.86 14.89 -7.77
C GLY A 117 -1.49 14.64 -8.39
N TYR A 118 -0.47 15.36 -7.93
CA TYR A 118 0.92 15.19 -8.32
C TYR A 118 1.80 15.12 -7.08
N PHE A 119 2.70 14.14 -7.08
CA PHE A 119 3.51 13.78 -5.93
C PHE A 119 4.97 13.60 -6.32
N GLU A 120 5.84 13.95 -5.38
CA GLU A 120 7.28 13.74 -5.48
C GLU A 120 7.76 12.87 -4.31
N PRO A 121 8.93 12.22 -4.42
CA PRO A 121 9.51 11.48 -3.33
C PRO A 121 9.77 12.41 -2.14
N GLY A 122 9.24 12.06 -0.97
CA GLY A 122 9.58 12.65 0.32
C GLY A 122 10.59 11.79 1.09
N GLU A 123 10.76 12.08 2.38
CA GLU A 123 11.69 11.35 3.24
C GLU A 123 11.28 9.87 3.44
N ASP A 124 9.99 9.63 3.69
CA ASP A 124 9.44 8.30 3.98
C ASP A 124 8.48 7.78 2.90
N MET A 125 7.79 8.68 2.19
CA MET A 125 6.75 8.35 1.22
C MET A 125 6.56 9.49 0.20
N TYR A 126 5.71 9.26 -0.80
CA TYR A 126 5.32 10.32 -1.73
C TYR A 126 4.62 11.49 -1.01
N GLU A 127 5.06 12.69 -1.34
CA GLU A 127 4.49 13.95 -0.85
C GLU A 127 3.66 14.62 -1.94
N LEU A 128 2.41 14.96 -1.64
CA LEU A 128 1.54 15.72 -2.54
C LEU A 128 2.11 17.14 -2.74
N LYS A 129 2.46 17.49 -3.97
CA LYS A 129 2.97 18.81 -4.34
C LYS A 129 1.89 19.70 -4.94
N SER A 130 0.90 19.13 -5.64
CA SER A 130 -0.24 19.88 -6.17
C SER A 130 -1.47 19.00 -6.37
N GLY A 131 -2.65 19.61 -6.34
CA GLY A 131 -3.93 18.92 -6.50
C GLY A 131 -4.46 18.38 -5.18
N GLN A 132 -5.11 17.22 -5.24
CA GLN A 132 -5.66 16.53 -4.07
C GLN A 132 -5.45 15.02 -4.20
N ASP A 133 -5.19 14.36 -3.08
CA ASP A 133 -5.27 12.92 -2.97
C ASP A 133 -6.70 12.49 -2.60
N THR A 134 -7.48 12.06 -3.59
CA THR A 134 -8.88 11.66 -3.41
C THR A 134 -9.07 10.18 -3.10
N ILE A 135 -8.00 9.38 -3.18
CA ILE A 135 -8.07 7.93 -2.96
C ILE A 135 -7.15 7.43 -1.83
N PHE A 136 -6.55 8.35 -1.08
CA PHE A 136 -5.74 8.03 0.10
C PHE A 136 -6.47 7.08 1.06
N GLY A 137 -5.76 6.02 1.48
CA GLY A 137 -6.26 5.04 2.44
C GLY A 137 -7.29 4.05 1.89
N ARG A 138 -7.58 4.06 0.58
CA ARG A 138 -8.38 3.02 -0.07
C ARG A 138 -7.57 1.75 -0.30
N ASP A 139 -8.26 0.64 -0.49
CA ASP A 139 -7.63 -0.60 -0.97
C ASP A 139 -7.21 -0.42 -2.43
N LEU A 140 -5.99 -0.85 -2.74
CA LEU A 140 -5.37 -0.64 -4.05
C LEU A 140 -4.94 -1.96 -4.67
N VAL A 141 -5.24 -2.13 -5.96
CA VAL A 141 -4.69 -3.22 -6.76
C VAL A 141 -3.45 -2.72 -7.49
N ARG A 142 -2.30 -3.34 -7.22
CA ARG A 142 -1.02 -2.95 -7.82
C ARG A 142 -0.76 -3.72 -9.11
N TYR A 143 -0.25 -3.01 -10.11
CA TYR A 143 0.33 -3.57 -11.33
C TYR A 143 1.78 -3.12 -11.48
N GLU A 144 2.64 -4.03 -11.92
CA GLU A 144 4.05 -3.75 -12.20
C GLU A 144 4.49 -4.51 -13.45
N LYS A 145 5.42 -3.93 -14.20
CA LYS A 145 5.93 -4.54 -15.41
C LYS A 145 6.90 -5.66 -15.06
N ASN A 146 6.58 -6.86 -15.51
CA ASN A 146 7.47 -8.01 -15.42
C ASN A 146 8.69 -7.79 -16.34
N GLN A 147 9.89 -7.91 -15.77
CA GLN A 147 11.12 -7.60 -16.50
C GLN A 147 11.47 -8.65 -17.57
N GLU A 148 11.02 -9.90 -17.40
CA GLU A 148 11.29 -11.00 -18.33
C GLU A 148 10.31 -11.00 -19.48
N THR A 149 9.01 -10.93 -19.18
CA THR A 149 7.93 -11.00 -20.18
C THR A 149 7.62 -9.65 -20.81
N GLN A 150 8.06 -8.56 -20.19
CA GLN A 150 7.69 -7.18 -20.53
C GLN A 150 6.19 -6.89 -20.41
N ALA A 151 5.41 -7.81 -19.80
CA ALA A 151 3.98 -7.66 -19.60
C ALA A 151 3.67 -6.95 -18.27
N TRP A 152 2.54 -6.24 -18.21
CA TRP A 152 2.02 -5.69 -16.96
C TRP A 152 1.28 -6.77 -16.21
N GLU A 153 1.70 -7.04 -14.97
CA GLU A 153 1.16 -8.12 -14.16
C GLU A 153 0.61 -7.57 -12.84
N ARG A 154 -0.58 -8.04 -12.48
CA ARG A 154 -1.19 -7.79 -11.18
C ARG A 154 -0.31 -8.40 -10.08
N GLN A 155 -0.01 -7.61 -9.07
CA GLN A 155 0.74 -8.05 -7.89
C GLN A 155 -0.25 -8.43 -6.78
N ASN A 156 0.01 -9.56 -6.11
CA ASN A 156 -0.79 -10.08 -5.00
C ASN A 156 -0.29 -9.57 -3.65
#